data_AF-A0A4Z1SR53-F1
#
_entry.id   AF-A0A4Z1SR53-F1
#
_cell.length_a   1.000
_cell.length_b   1.000
_cell.length_c   1.000
_cell.angle_alpha   90.00
_cell.angle_beta   90.00
_cell.angle_gamma   90.00
#
_symmetry.space_group_name_H-M   'P 1'
#
loop_
_entity.id
_entity.type
_entity.pdbx_description
1 polymer ?
#
loop_
_entity_poly.entity_id
_entity_poly.type
_entity_poly.pdbx_seq_one_letter_code
_entity_poly.pdbx_strand_id
1 'polypeptide(L)'
;MTALMLATTKRSPRLVELLKDHEQGRYNAEGKTALMIASERGYYEIAKLLDAEGQELEQESPIDVLKGKVQTHKEKLRQKEAEASDLAHLLDNANQALEMIDDPEGLMKQVLTLQAENSTLRNTLRARESDILHLKSLAAGKENEFQELKGMLTVQAKELQDIKETIFDPGRTDQVGPTSGTSALASMRLGRAESKIFCLPCRHLVCCSEENKSLRESVCPTCKASIYKFYVTMPDREKFEVE
;
A
#
# COMPACT_ATOMS: atom_id res chain seq x y z
N MET A 1 -28.39 -3.82 61.32
CA MET A 1 -28.09 -4.12 62.74
C MET A 1 -27.24 -5.39 62.75
N THR A 2 -26.04 -5.36 63.31
CA THR A 2 -25.10 -6.50 63.33
C THR A 2 -24.94 -7.10 64.73
N ALA A 3 -24.24 -8.23 64.86
CA ALA A 3 -23.98 -8.85 66.17
C ALA A 3 -23.08 -7.97 67.05
N LEU A 4 -22.12 -7.26 66.45
CA LEU A 4 -21.25 -6.28 67.09
C LEU A 4 -22.04 -5.09 67.65
N MET A 5 -22.99 -4.54 66.86
CA MET A 5 -23.88 -3.48 67.34
C MET A 5 -24.76 -3.95 68.51
N LEU A 6 -25.28 -5.18 68.44
CA LEU A 6 -26.03 -5.77 69.54
C LEU A 6 -25.15 -5.94 70.79
N ALA A 7 -23.92 -6.44 70.65
CA ALA A 7 -22.95 -6.56 71.74
C ALA A 7 -22.64 -5.19 72.39
N THR A 8 -22.48 -4.14 71.58
CA THR A 8 -22.31 -2.76 72.04
C THR A 8 -23.54 -2.25 72.80
N THR A 9 -24.75 -2.46 72.27
CA THR A 9 -25.98 -2.04 72.97
C THR A 9 -26.21 -2.77 74.28
N LYS A 10 -25.71 -4.01 74.40
CA LYS A 10 -25.73 -4.82 75.63
C LYS A 10 -24.57 -4.51 76.58
N ARG A 11 -23.72 -3.53 76.24
CA ARG A 11 -22.53 -3.13 77.00
C ARG A 11 -21.62 -4.32 77.35
N SER A 12 -21.40 -5.22 76.39
CA SER A 12 -20.60 -6.44 76.58
C SER A 12 -19.23 -6.31 75.89
N PRO A 13 -18.19 -5.79 76.57
CA PRO A 13 -16.87 -5.57 75.96
C PRO A 13 -16.23 -6.87 75.45
N ARG A 14 -16.48 -8.00 76.13
CA ARG A 14 -15.98 -9.32 75.73
C ARG A 14 -16.54 -9.78 74.38
N LEU A 15 -17.82 -9.53 74.11
CA LEU A 15 -18.42 -9.85 72.82
C LEU A 15 -17.97 -8.87 71.74
N VAL A 16 -17.78 -7.60 72.10
CA VAL A 16 -17.21 -6.59 71.20
C VAL A 16 -15.81 -6.99 70.76
N GLU A 17 -14.95 -7.43 71.68
CA GLU A 17 -13.59 -7.84 71.36
C GLU A 17 -13.52 -9.07 70.45
N LEU A 18 -14.46 -10.01 70.58
CA LEU A 18 -14.54 -11.18 69.71
C LEU A 18 -15.08 -10.86 68.32
N LEU A 19 -15.99 -9.88 68.22
CA LEU A 19 -16.72 -9.58 67.00
C LEU A 19 -16.13 -8.41 66.20
N LYS A 20 -15.30 -7.57 66.82
CA LYS A 20 -14.75 -6.36 66.19
C LYS A 20 -14.05 -6.69 64.87
N ASP A 21 -13.18 -7.70 64.85
CA ASP A 21 -12.36 -8.02 63.66
C ASP A 21 -13.20 -8.59 62.49
N HIS A 22 -14.45 -9.00 62.74
CA HIS A 22 -15.34 -9.62 61.74
C HIS A 22 -16.42 -8.68 61.21
N GLU A 23 -16.89 -7.76 62.05
CA GLU A 23 -18.03 -6.89 61.73
C GLU A 23 -17.69 -5.39 61.77
N GLN A 24 -16.40 -5.06 61.86
CA GLN A 24 -15.87 -3.70 61.85
C GLN A 24 -16.43 -2.88 60.68
N GLY A 25 -16.80 -1.63 60.94
CA GLY A 25 -17.15 -0.66 59.88
C GLY A 25 -18.52 -0.86 59.24
N ARG A 26 -19.32 -1.83 59.70
CA ARG A 26 -20.71 -2.02 59.23
C ARG A 26 -21.63 -0.95 59.83
N TYR A 27 -22.64 -0.54 59.07
CA TYR A 27 -23.66 0.44 59.47
C TYR A 27 -25.05 -0.18 59.61
N ASN A 28 -25.87 0.36 60.51
CA ASN A 28 -27.28 -0.01 60.64
C ASN A 28 -28.16 0.79 59.64
N ALA A 29 -29.48 0.58 59.66
CA ALA A 29 -30.42 1.29 58.79
C ALA A 29 -30.49 2.81 59.04
N GLU A 30 -29.97 3.28 60.18
CA GLU A 30 -29.85 4.69 60.54
C GLU A 30 -28.47 5.26 60.16
N GLY A 31 -27.61 4.48 59.48
CA GLY A 31 -26.25 4.89 59.11
C GLY A 31 -25.24 4.88 60.26
N LYS A 32 -25.58 4.32 61.44
CA LYS A 32 -24.71 4.30 62.62
C LYS A 32 -23.84 3.05 62.68
N THR A 33 -22.58 3.23 63.08
CA THR A 33 -21.63 2.14 63.38
C THR A 33 -21.68 1.72 64.86
N ALA A 34 -20.99 0.64 65.22
CA ALA A 34 -20.90 0.19 66.60
C ALA A 34 -20.21 1.23 67.50
N LEU A 35 -19.15 1.90 67.02
CA LEU A 35 -18.51 3.02 67.71
C LEU A 35 -19.48 4.19 67.97
N MET A 36 -20.29 4.60 66.98
CA MET A 36 -21.26 5.69 67.16
C MET A 36 -22.28 5.36 68.25
N ILE A 37 -22.77 4.12 68.29
CA ILE A 37 -23.71 3.65 69.33
C ILE A 37 -23.05 3.64 70.72
N ALA A 38 -21.77 3.25 70.82
CA ALA A 38 -21.03 3.25 72.08
C ALA A 38 -20.84 4.69 72.61
N SER A 39 -20.49 5.62 71.72
CA SER A 39 -20.29 7.04 72.03
C SER A 39 -21.59 7.74 72.46
N GLU A 40 -22.69 7.51 71.75
CA GLU A 40 -24.01 8.06 72.11
C GLU A 40 -24.48 7.62 73.50
N ARG A 41 -24.08 6.42 73.93
CA ARG A 41 -24.46 5.83 75.22
C ARG A 41 -23.44 6.06 76.33
N GLY A 42 -22.32 6.74 76.04
CA GLY A 42 -21.24 6.99 77.01
C GLY A 42 -20.50 5.73 77.45
N TYR A 43 -20.45 4.68 76.62
CA TYR A 43 -19.74 3.43 76.93
C TYR A 43 -18.25 3.55 76.59
N TYR A 44 -17.52 4.35 77.36
CA TYR A 44 -16.12 4.68 77.12
C TYR A 44 -15.19 3.48 76.90
N GLU A 45 -15.36 2.41 77.68
CA GLU A 45 -14.56 1.19 77.56
C GLU A 45 -14.77 0.48 76.21
N ILE A 46 -16.01 0.47 75.72
CA ILE A 46 -16.37 -0.15 74.45
C ILE A 46 -15.97 0.75 73.28
N ALA A 47 -16.15 2.06 73.42
CA ALA A 47 -15.67 3.03 72.43
C ALA A 47 -14.15 2.93 72.26
N LYS A 48 -13.39 2.74 73.34
CA LYS A 48 -11.94 2.53 73.28
C LYS A 48 -11.56 1.22 72.59
N LEU A 49 -12.33 0.14 72.77
CA LEU A 49 -12.12 -1.12 72.05
C LEU A 49 -12.43 -1.01 70.55
N LEU A 50 -13.32 -0.09 70.18
CA LEU A 50 -13.77 0.17 68.81
C LEU A 50 -13.09 1.39 68.16
N ASP A 51 -12.09 2.00 68.80
CA ASP A 51 -11.45 3.25 68.35
C ASP A 51 -10.83 3.10 66.95
N ALA A 52 -10.44 1.88 66.58
CA ALA A 52 -9.98 1.54 65.24
C ALA A 52 -11.07 1.65 64.15
N GLU A 53 -12.37 1.63 64.48
CA GLU A 53 -13.47 1.88 63.52
C GLU A 53 -13.53 3.33 63.06
N GLY A 54 -13.04 4.28 63.88
CA GLY A 54 -13.17 5.71 63.59
C GLY A 54 -12.24 6.20 62.48
N GLN A 55 -11.13 5.50 62.22
CA GLN A 55 -10.10 5.93 61.28
C GLN A 55 -10.43 5.61 59.81
N GLU A 56 -11.33 4.67 59.54
CA GLU A 56 -11.77 4.33 58.17
C GLU A 56 -13.04 5.10 57.73
N LEU A 57 -13.62 5.91 58.61
CA LEU A 57 -14.82 6.71 58.34
C LEU A 57 -14.51 8.17 57.95
N GLU A 58 -13.37 8.42 57.32
CA GLU A 58 -13.20 9.60 56.45
C GLU A 58 -14.06 9.42 55.19
N GLN A 59 -15.38 9.32 55.35
CA GLN A 59 -16.28 9.60 54.24
C GLN A 59 -16.22 11.11 54.03
N GLU A 60 -15.71 11.52 52.86
CA GLU A 60 -15.60 12.92 52.45
C GLU A 60 -16.87 13.69 52.85
N SER A 61 -16.71 14.72 53.67
CA SER A 61 -17.82 15.58 54.05
C SER A 61 -18.49 16.11 52.77
N PRO A 62 -19.83 16.22 52.72
CA PRO A 62 -20.51 16.88 51.61
C PRO A 62 -19.92 18.25 51.27
N ILE A 63 -19.31 18.93 52.24
CA ILE A 63 -18.58 20.20 52.07
C ILE A 63 -17.32 20.01 51.22
N ASP A 64 -16.57 18.93 51.40
CA ASP A 64 -15.31 18.68 50.67
C ASP A 64 -15.58 18.24 49.22
N VAL A 65 -16.63 17.45 49.01
CA VAL A 65 -17.16 17.15 47.67
C VAL A 65 -17.58 18.43 46.95
N LEU A 66 -18.27 19.34 47.65
CA LEU A 66 -18.68 20.64 47.08
C LEU A 66 -17.49 21.56 46.83
N LYS A 67 -16.47 21.59 47.70
CA LYS A 67 -15.22 22.34 47.45
C LYS A 67 -14.51 21.86 46.19
N GLY A 68 -14.41 20.54 46.00
CA GLY A 68 -13.85 19.95 44.78
C GLY A 68 -14.61 20.41 43.53
N LYS A 69 -15.94 20.32 43.56
CA LYS A 69 -16.79 20.81 42.46
C LYS A 69 -16.60 22.30 42.19
N VAL A 70 -16.58 23.15 43.23
CA VAL A 70 -16.37 24.60 43.10
C VAL A 70 -15.00 24.90 42.50
N GLN A 71 -13.95 24.19 42.93
CA GLN A 71 -12.61 24.36 42.40
C GLN A 71 -12.54 24.02 40.91
N THR A 72 -13.14 22.89 40.51
CA THR A 72 -13.24 22.51 39.09
C THR A 72 -14.02 23.55 38.27
N HIS A 73 -15.09 24.13 38.83
CA HIS A 73 -15.84 25.18 38.13
C HIS A 73 -15.04 26.49 38.03
N LYS A 74 -14.24 26.84 39.05
CA LYS A 74 -13.33 28.00 39.00
C LYS A 74 -12.24 27.83 37.96
N GLU A 75 -11.69 26.63 37.83
CA GLU A 75 -10.69 26.32 36.79
C GLU A 75 -11.29 26.42 35.39
N LYS A 76 -12.49 25.85 35.18
CA LYS A 76 -13.24 26.02 33.94
C LYS A 76 -13.57 27.48 33.65
N LEU A 77 -13.93 28.26 34.66
CA LEU A 77 -14.20 29.69 34.53
C LEU A 77 -12.95 30.44 34.09
N ARG A 78 -11.82 30.23 34.77
CA ARG A 78 -10.53 30.84 34.39
C ARG A 78 -10.11 30.49 32.97
N GLN A 79 -10.32 29.23 32.56
CA GLN A 79 -10.06 28.82 31.19
C GLN A 79 -10.95 29.60 30.21
N LYS A 80 -12.25 29.74 30.51
CA LYS A 80 -13.17 30.50 29.66
C LYS A 80 -12.85 31.99 29.62
N GLU A 81 -12.42 32.57 30.74
CA GLU A 81 -11.95 33.96 30.80
C GLU A 81 -10.70 34.19 29.95
N ALA A 82 -9.75 33.24 29.98
CA ALA A 82 -8.57 33.28 29.11
C ALA A 82 -8.95 33.17 27.62
N GLU A 83 -9.78 32.20 27.25
CA GLU A 83 -10.29 32.05 25.87
C GLU A 83 -11.03 33.32 25.40
N ALA A 84 -11.80 33.95 26.27
CA ALA A 84 -12.49 35.21 25.97
C ALA A 84 -11.52 36.38 25.78
N SER A 85 -10.46 36.45 26.60
CA SER A 85 -9.40 37.47 26.47
C SER A 85 -8.64 37.32 25.15
N ASP A 86 -8.28 36.10 24.77
CA ASP A 86 -7.61 35.82 23.49
C ASP A 86 -8.50 36.22 22.31
N LEU A 87 -9.80 35.89 22.38
CA LEU A 87 -10.76 36.27 21.35
C LEU A 87 -10.92 37.81 21.27
N ALA A 88 -10.91 38.51 22.40
CA ALA A 88 -10.97 39.97 22.42
C ALA A 88 -9.75 40.61 21.74
N HIS A 89 -8.54 40.08 22.00
CA HIS A 89 -7.32 40.55 21.32
C HIS A 89 -7.36 40.28 19.81
N LEU A 90 -7.84 39.11 19.39
CA LEU A 90 -7.99 38.80 17.96
C LEU A 90 -8.99 39.73 17.28
N LEU A 91 -10.10 40.04 17.95
CA LEU A 91 -11.12 40.97 17.45
C LEU A 91 -10.55 42.38 17.30
N ASP A 92 -9.80 42.86 18.29
CA ASP A 92 -9.17 44.19 18.25
C ASP A 92 -8.16 44.29 17.09
N ASN A 93 -7.31 43.28 16.92
CA ASN A 93 -6.37 43.19 15.80
C ASN A 93 -7.09 43.18 14.44
N ALA A 94 -8.20 42.43 14.32
CA ALA A 94 -8.99 42.39 13.09
C ALA A 94 -9.64 43.75 12.79
N ASN A 95 -10.15 44.44 13.81
CA ASN A 95 -10.73 45.78 13.66
C ASN A 95 -9.68 46.81 13.24
N GLN A 96 -8.49 46.80 13.87
CA GLN A 96 -7.38 47.66 13.46
C GLN A 96 -6.96 47.41 12.01
N ALA A 97 -6.91 46.14 11.58
CA ALA A 97 -6.62 45.81 10.19
C ALA A 97 -7.70 46.31 9.23
N LEU A 98 -8.98 46.25 9.61
CA LEU A 98 -10.10 46.79 8.81
C LEU A 98 -10.06 48.32 8.70
N GLU A 99 -9.68 49.03 9.76
CA GLU A 99 -9.53 50.50 9.75
C GLU A 99 -8.45 50.98 8.78
N MET A 100 -7.45 50.14 8.48
CA MET A 100 -6.38 50.44 7.53
C MET A 100 -6.75 50.19 6.06
N ILE A 101 -7.96 49.71 5.77
CA ILE A 101 -8.39 49.40 4.39
C ILE A 101 -9.16 50.58 3.81
N ASP A 102 -8.57 51.25 2.82
CA ASP A 102 -9.18 52.41 2.14
C ASP A 102 -10.41 52.07 1.28
N ASP A 103 -10.47 50.85 0.72
CA ASP A 103 -11.58 50.37 -0.14
C ASP A 103 -11.87 48.87 0.10
N PRO A 104 -12.67 48.54 1.14
CA PRO A 104 -12.97 47.16 1.49
C PRO A 104 -13.87 46.47 0.46
N GLU A 105 -14.74 47.21 -0.25
CA GLU A 105 -15.64 46.64 -1.26
C GLU A 105 -14.87 46.23 -2.52
N GLY A 106 -13.97 47.09 -3.01
CA GLY A 106 -13.09 46.78 -4.13
C GLY A 106 -12.18 45.59 -3.84
N LEU A 107 -11.58 45.55 -2.64
CA LEU A 107 -10.76 44.44 -2.19
C LEU A 107 -11.58 43.13 -2.11
N MET A 108 -12.79 43.17 -1.56
CA MET A 108 -13.65 42.00 -1.46
C MET A 108 -14.05 41.46 -2.84
N LYS A 109 -14.33 42.35 -3.81
CA LYS A 109 -14.59 41.96 -5.20
C LYS A 109 -13.37 41.29 -5.84
N GLN A 110 -12.16 41.79 -5.58
CA GLN A 110 -10.92 41.14 -6.05
C GLN A 110 -10.75 39.76 -5.39
N VAL A 111 -10.97 39.64 -4.08
CA VAL A 111 -10.89 38.36 -3.35
C VAL A 111 -11.86 37.34 -3.95
N LEU A 112 -13.12 37.71 -4.21
CA LEU A 112 -14.10 36.82 -4.83
C LEU A 112 -13.67 36.38 -6.24
N THR A 113 -13.10 37.31 -7.01
CA THR A 113 -12.58 37.01 -8.36
C THR A 113 -11.42 36.01 -8.28
N LEU A 114 -10.45 36.26 -7.40
CA LEU A 114 -9.31 35.36 -7.18
C LEU A 114 -9.74 34.00 -6.61
N GLN A 115 -10.79 33.95 -5.79
CA GLN A 115 -11.37 32.70 -5.31
C GLN A 115 -11.98 31.88 -6.45
N ALA A 116 -12.71 32.53 -7.37
CA ALA A 116 -13.27 31.89 -8.56
C ALA A 116 -12.16 31.37 -9.48
N GLU A 117 -11.12 32.18 -9.74
CA GLU A 117 -9.96 31.78 -10.53
C GLU A 117 -9.22 30.58 -9.89
N ASN A 118 -8.98 30.61 -8.58
CA ASN A 118 -8.37 29.49 -7.86
C ASN A 118 -9.19 28.20 -7.97
N SER A 119 -10.52 28.29 -7.89
CA SER A 119 -11.39 27.13 -8.04
C SER A 119 -11.25 26.50 -9.44
N THR A 120 -11.16 27.35 -10.47
CA THR A 120 -10.99 26.94 -11.87
C THR A 120 -9.62 26.31 -12.11
N LEU A 121 -8.56 26.91 -11.57
CA LEU A 121 -7.20 26.38 -11.64
C LEU A 121 -7.09 25.02 -10.95
N ARG A 122 -7.69 24.85 -9.77
CA ARG A 122 -7.70 23.55 -9.06
C ARG A 122 -8.43 22.46 -9.84
N ASN A 123 -9.50 22.80 -10.55
CA ASN A 123 -10.21 21.82 -11.40
C ASN A 123 -9.38 21.44 -12.62
N THR A 124 -8.75 22.42 -13.26
CA THR A 124 -7.84 22.19 -14.39
C THR A 124 -6.65 21.34 -13.97
N LEU A 125 -6.04 21.62 -12.81
CA LEU A 125 -4.93 20.85 -12.26
C LEU A 125 -5.33 19.38 -12.05
N ARG A 126 -6.47 19.12 -11.41
CA ARG A 126 -6.99 17.76 -11.20
C ARG A 126 -7.21 17.02 -12.52
N ALA A 127 -7.74 17.69 -13.54
CA ALA A 127 -7.91 17.10 -14.86
C ALA A 127 -6.55 16.71 -15.49
N ARG A 128 -5.55 17.60 -15.41
CA ARG A 128 -4.19 17.33 -15.91
C ARG A 128 -3.49 16.19 -15.15
N GLU A 129 -3.67 16.11 -13.83
CA GLU A 129 -3.15 15.01 -13.02
C GLU A 129 -3.74 13.66 -13.46
N SER A 130 -5.04 13.63 -13.77
CA SER A 130 -5.71 12.45 -14.34
C SER A 130 -5.16 12.08 -15.72
N ASP A 131 -4.97 13.05 -16.62
CA ASP A 131 -4.37 12.83 -17.94
C ASP A 131 -2.96 12.25 -17.83
N ILE A 132 -2.13 12.79 -16.93
CA ILE A 132 -0.76 12.31 -16.69
C ILE A 132 -0.78 10.87 -16.18
N LEU A 133 -1.71 10.53 -15.28
CA LEU A 133 -1.83 9.17 -14.78
C LEU A 133 -2.20 8.18 -15.91
N HIS A 134 -3.12 8.57 -16.79
CA HIS A 134 -3.51 7.78 -17.94
C HIS A 134 -2.35 7.59 -18.94
N LEU A 135 -1.61 8.66 -19.24
CA LEU A 135 -0.45 8.58 -20.13
C LEU A 135 0.67 7.71 -19.54
N LYS A 136 0.88 7.75 -18.22
CA LYS A 136 1.84 6.87 -17.54
C LYS A 136 1.46 5.39 -17.66
N SER A 137 0.19 5.04 -17.52
CA SER A 137 -0.23 3.64 -17.68
C SER A 137 -0.09 3.17 -19.12
N LEU A 138 -0.40 4.03 -20.09
CA LEU A 138 -0.19 3.74 -21.51
C LEU A 138 1.29 3.50 -21.84
N ALA A 139 2.16 4.38 -21.33
CA ALA A 139 3.60 4.25 -21.52
C ALA A 139 4.16 2.96 -20.89
N ALA A 140 3.72 2.61 -19.68
CA ALA A 140 4.10 1.35 -19.03
C ALA A 140 3.65 0.13 -19.85
N GLY A 141 2.45 0.16 -20.43
CA GLY A 141 1.98 -0.89 -21.34
C GLY A 141 2.88 -1.05 -22.57
N LYS A 142 3.28 0.06 -23.19
CA LYS A 142 4.18 0.04 -24.35
C LYS A 142 5.60 -0.42 -24.02
N GLU A 143 6.10 -0.10 -22.84
CA GLU A 143 7.39 -0.62 -22.38
C GLU A 143 7.33 -2.15 -22.21
N ASN A 144 6.24 -2.69 -21.64
CA ASN A 144 6.07 -4.14 -21.52
C ASN A 144 6.02 -4.85 -22.88
N GLU A 145 5.22 -4.33 -23.83
CA GLU A 145 5.17 -4.84 -25.21
C GLU A 145 6.57 -4.84 -25.87
N PHE A 146 7.34 -3.77 -25.64
CA PHE A 146 8.70 -3.67 -26.16
C PHE A 146 9.64 -4.72 -25.54
N GLN A 147 9.58 -4.94 -24.23
CA GLN A 147 10.40 -5.96 -23.56
C GLN A 147 10.04 -7.38 -24.00
N GLU A 148 8.76 -7.67 -24.23
CA GLU A 148 8.31 -8.96 -24.80
C GLU A 148 8.89 -9.20 -26.20
N LEU A 149 8.75 -8.22 -27.10
CA LEU A 149 9.30 -8.30 -28.45
C LEU A 149 10.82 -8.45 -28.44
N LYS A 150 11.51 -7.72 -27.55
CA LYS A 150 12.95 -7.84 -27.36
C LYS A 150 13.33 -9.24 -26.89
N GLY A 151 12.58 -9.83 -25.95
CA GLY A 151 12.78 -11.20 -25.49
C GLY A 151 12.56 -12.24 -26.59
N MET A 152 11.54 -12.07 -27.43
CA MET A 152 11.34 -12.94 -28.60
C MET A 152 12.51 -12.86 -29.58
N LEU A 153 13.00 -11.65 -29.85
CA LEU A 153 14.12 -11.43 -30.76
C LEU A 153 15.42 -12.06 -30.23
N THR A 154 15.67 -12.03 -28.92
CA THR A 154 16.86 -12.68 -28.34
C THR A 154 16.79 -14.19 -28.41
N VAL A 155 15.60 -14.79 -28.23
CA VAL A 155 15.39 -16.23 -28.43
C VAL A 155 15.66 -16.61 -29.89
N GLN A 156 15.07 -15.89 -30.85
CA GLN A 156 15.30 -16.13 -32.27
C GLN A 156 16.77 -15.94 -32.67
N ALA A 157 17.45 -14.93 -32.13
CA ALA A 157 18.87 -14.71 -32.36
C ALA A 157 19.72 -15.88 -31.84
N LYS A 158 19.35 -16.45 -30.69
CA LYS A 158 20.01 -17.63 -30.12
C LYS A 158 19.74 -18.88 -30.95
N GLU A 159 18.51 -19.12 -31.36
CA GLU A 159 18.18 -20.23 -32.26
C GLU A 159 18.97 -20.16 -33.57
N LEU A 160 19.09 -18.97 -34.16
CA LEU A 160 19.91 -18.76 -35.37
C LEU A 160 21.40 -18.99 -35.11
N GLN A 161 21.91 -18.61 -33.93
CA GLN A 161 23.28 -18.87 -33.51
C GLN A 161 23.52 -20.39 -33.36
N ASP A 162 22.62 -21.10 -32.70
CA ASP A 162 22.68 -22.55 -32.52
C ASP A 162 22.59 -23.30 -33.86
N ILE A 163 21.73 -22.85 -34.78
CA ILE A 163 21.64 -23.35 -36.16
C ILE A 163 22.96 -23.09 -36.91
N LYS A 164 23.55 -21.90 -36.75
CA LYS A 164 24.83 -21.58 -37.37
C LYS A 164 25.94 -22.48 -36.85
N GLU A 165 26.01 -22.75 -35.55
CA GLU A 165 27.02 -23.63 -34.96
C GLU A 165 26.82 -25.10 -35.34
N THR A 166 25.57 -25.56 -35.50
CA THR A 166 25.29 -26.92 -35.99
C THR A 166 25.55 -27.10 -37.48
N ILE A 167 25.35 -26.07 -38.30
CA ILE A 167 25.70 -26.09 -39.73
C ILE A 167 27.23 -25.93 -39.93
N PHE A 168 27.92 -25.26 -39.00
CA PHE A 168 29.34 -24.90 -39.09
C PHE A 168 30.13 -25.47 -37.89
N ASP A 169 30.15 -26.79 -37.71
CA ASP A 169 31.04 -27.46 -36.77
C ASP A 169 32.43 -27.66 -37.42
N PRO A 170 33.50 -26.95 -37.01
CA PRO A 170 34.82 -27.08 -37.63
C PRO A 170 35.54 -28.39 -37.26
N GLY A 171 34.96 -29.21 -36.38
CA GLY A 171 35.63 -30.34 -35.73
C GLY A 171 35.34 -31.74 -36.29
N ARG A 172 34.36 -31.94 -37.18
CA ARG A 172 34.09 -33.26 -37.77
C ARG A 172 35.09 -33.58 -38.90
N THR A 173 36.29 -33.97 -38.51
CA THR A 173 37.19 -34.73 -39.38
C THR A 173 36.70 -36.18 -39.46
N ASP A 174 36.59 -36.67 -40.69
CA ASP A 174 36.13 -37.99 -41.06
C ASP A 174 36.83 -39.11 -40.29
N GLN A 175 36.08 -39.92 -39.55
CA GLN A 175 36.46 -41.31 -39.29
C GLN A 175 35.30 -42.23 -39.67
N VAL A 176 35.45 -42.84 -40.84
CA VAL A 176 34.59 -43.89 -41.38
C VAL A 176 34.94 -45.20 -40.68
N GLY A 177 34.04 -45.70 -39.85
CA GLY A 177 34.03 -47.10 -39.39
C GLY A 177 32.75 -47.79 -39.89
N PRO A 178 32.81 -49.04 -40.39
CA PRO A 178 31.64 -49.69 -40.97
C PRO A 178 30.78 -50.27 -39.85
N THR A 179 29.61 -49.68 -39.58
CA THR A 179 28.58 -50.38 -38.82
C THR A 179 27.25 -50.36 -39.57
N SER A 180 26.94 -51.56 -40.05
CA SER A 180 25.62 -52.08 -40.37
C SER A 180 24.60 -51.72 -39.29
N GLY A 181 23.42 -51.23 -39.68
CA GLY A 181 22.31 -51.02 -38.74
C GLY A 181 21.39 -49.88 -39.15
N THR A 182 20.29 -50.25 -39.81
CA THR A 182 19.17 -49.41 -40.22
C THR A 182 18.65 -48.45 -39.14
N SER A 183 18.74 -47.14 -39.40
CA SER A 183 17.83 -46.13 -38.85
C SER A 183 17.78 -44.94 -39.81
N ALA A 184 16.57 -44.60 -40.24
CA ALA A 184 16.28 -43.64 -41.28
C ALA A 184 16.62 -42.20 -40.87
N LEU A 185 17.82 -41.74 -41.22
CA LEU A 185 18.12 -40.38 -41.66
C LEU A 185 19.35 -40.51 -42.56
N ALA A 186 19.06 -40.86 -43.81
CA ALA A 186 20.06 -41.05 -44.84
C ALA A 186 20.95 -39.82 -44.94
N SER A 187 22.26 -40.06 -44.89
CA SER A 187 23.33 -39.17 -45.29
C SER A 187 22.97 -38.39 -46.55
N MET A 188 22.51 -37.14 -46.40
CA MET A 188 22.64 -36.17 -47.49
C MET A 188 24.06 -35.61 -47.41
N ARG A 189 24.96 -36.35 -48.05
CA ARG A 189 26.23 -35.81 -48.55
C ARG A 189 25.90 -34.63 -49.45
N LEU A 190 26.01 -33.41 -48.93
CA LEU A 190 26.31 -32.27 -49.80
C LEU A 190 27.81 -32.36 -50.12
N GLY A 191 28.14 -33.30 -51.01
CA GLY A 191 29.38 -33.21 -51.77
C GLY A 191 29.41 -31.85 -52.43
N ARG A 192 30.60 -31.22 -52.47
CA ARG A 192 30.87 -29.93 -53.13
C ARG A 192 30.08 -29.78 -54.44
N ALA A 193 28.90 -29.19 -54.34
CA ALA A 193 28.08 -28.76 -55.45
C ALA A 193 27.64 -27.36 -55.05
N GLU A 194 28.18 -26.36 -55.74
CA GLU A 194 27.82 -24.95 -55.59
C GLU A 194 26.32 -24.80 -55.83
N SER A 195 25.54 -25.01 -54.77
CA SER A 195 24.08 -25.03 -54.85
C SER A 195 23.62 -23.59 -54.92
N LYS A 196 23.20 -23.14 -56.11
CA LYS A 196 22.77 -21.76 -56.33
C LYS A 196 21.40 -21.55 -55.70
N ILE A 197 21.27 -20.50 -54.90
CA ILE A 197 20.02 -20.09 -54.28
C ILE A 197 19.33 -19.07 -55.19
N PHE A 198 18.06 -19.30 -55.48
CA PHE A 198 17.23 -18.43 -56.32
C PHE A 198 16.10 -17.81 -55.51
N CYS A 199 15.87 -16.52 -55.69
CA CYS A 199 14.66 -15.85 -55.21
C CYS A 199 13.66 -15.73 -56.38
N LEU A 200 12.50 -16.35 -56.25
CA LEU A 200 11.46 -16.33 -57.29
C LEU A 200 10.54 -15.10 -57.17
N PRO A 201 9.82 -14.71 -58.23
CA PRO A 201 8.86 -13.58 -58.19
C PRO A 201 7.77 -13.72 -57.12
N CYS A 202 7.43 -14.96 -56.76
CA CYS A 202 6.51 -15.29 -55.68
C CYS A 202 7.13 -15.15 -54.26
N ARG A 203 8.35 -14.62 -54.14
CA ARG A 203 9.13 -14.46 -52.89
C ARG A 203 9.52 -15.77 -52.19
N HIS A 204 9.46 -16.90 -52.89
CA HIS A 204 9.96 -18.17 -52.37
C HIS A 204 11.45 -18.32 -52.72
N LEU A 205 12.24 -18.74 -51.73
CA LEU A 205 13.63 -19.12 -51.91
C LEU A 205 13.71 -20.59 -52.34
N VAL A 206 14.46 -20.88 -53.40
CA VAL A 206 14.64 -22.26 -53.90
C VAL A 206 16.13 -22.53 -54.09
N CYS A 207 16.60 -23.66 -53.57
CA CYS A 207 17.96 -24.14 -53.81
C CYS A 207 17.96 -25.11 -55.00
N CYS A 208 18.80 -24.86 -56.00
CA CYS A 208 19.01 -25.76 -57.12
C CYS A 208 20.41 -26.36 -57.07
N SER A 209 20.50 -27.68 -56.99
CA SER A 209 21.68 -28.43 -57.40
C SER A 209 21.52 -28.86 -58.86
N GLU A 210 22.61 -29.10 -59.60
CA GLU A 210 22.52 -29.57 -61.01
C GLU A 210 21.70 -30.86 -61.16
N GLU A 211 21.51 -31.60 -60.07
CA GLU A 211 20.74 -32.83 -59.99
C GLU A 211 19.22 -32.60 -59.83
N ASN A 212 18.78 -31.37 -59.52
CA ASN A 212 17.38 -31.06 -59.21
C ASN A 212 16.63 -30.49 -60.44
N LYS A 213 15.92 -31.36 -61.16
CA LYS A 213 15.18 -31.03 -62.40
C LYS A 213 14.00 -30.04 -62.20
N SER A 214 13.64 -29.74 -60.96
CA SER A 214 12.38 -29.07 -60.57
C SER A 214 12.22 -27.62 -61.08
N LEU A 215 13.30 -26.90 -61.39
CA LEU A 215 13.21 -25.54 -61.97
C LEU A 215 13.08 -25.52 -63.50
N ARG A 216 13.19 -26.67 -64.18
CA ARG A 216 13.01 -26.74 -65.65
C ARG A 216 11.55 -26.62 -66.09
N GLU A 217 10.62 -26.84 -65.16
CA GLU A 217 9.17 -26.84 -65.44
C GLU A 217 8.55 -25.43 -65.43
N SER A 218 9.37 -24.38 -65.29
CA SER A 218 8.93 -22.97 -65.27
C SER A 218 7.82 -22.68 -64.25
N VAL A 219 7.78 -23.43 -63.15
CA VAL A 219 6.85 -23.25 -62.04
C VAL A 219 7.57 -23.30 -60.70
N CYS A 220 7.11 -22.49 -59.75
CA CYS A 220 7.61 -22.52 -58.39
C CYS A 220 7.27 -23.87 -57.73
N PRO A 221 8.24 -24.61 -57.16
CA PRO A 221 7.96 -25.87 -56.47
C PRO A 221 7.09 -25.68 -55.22
N THR A 222 7.17 -24.51 -54.58
CA THR A 222 6.45 -24.20 -53.33
C THR A 222 5.00 -23.77 -53.57
N CYS A 223 4.75 -22.85 -54.51
CA CYS A 223 3.41 -22.27 -54.71
C CYS A 223 2.84 -22.46 -56.12
N LYS A 224 3.53 -23.19 -57.00
CA LYS A 224 3.12 -23.49 -58.38
C LYS A 224 2.92 -22.29 -59.31
N ALA A 225 3.32 -21.09 -58.88
CA ALA A 225 3.29 -19.90 -59.73
C ALA A 225 4.27 -20.03 -60.93
N SER A 226 3.85 -19.60 -62.12
CA SER A 226 4.72 -19.59 -63.31
C SER A 226 5.92 -18.66 -63.13
N ILE A 227 7.07 -19.10 -63.62
CA ILE A 227 8.34 -18.37 -63.64
C ILE A 227 8.55 -17.88 -65.09
N TYR A 228 8.29 -16.59 -65.34
CA TYR A 228 8.30 -16.01 -66.69
C TYR A 228 9.51 -15.11 -67.00
N LYS A 229 10.42 -14.88 -66.03
CA LYS A 229 11.67 -14.12 -66.21
C LYS A 229 12.75 -14.69 -65.27
N PHE A 230 13.99 -14.81 -65.77
CA PHE A 230 15.16 -15.30 -65.02
C PHE A 230 15.54 -14.33 -63.90
N TYR A 231 15.92 -14.84 -62.71
CA TYR A 231 16.38 -14.00 -61.60
C TYR A 231 17.67 -14.51 -60.96
N VAL A 232 18.48 -13.50 -60.65
CA VAL A 232 19.74 -13.40 -59.89
C VAL A 232 20.11 -14.65 -59.08
N THR A 233 21.25 -15.23 -59.43
CA THR A 233 22.00 -16.12 -58.55
C THR A 233 22.80 -15.25 -57.59
N MET A 234 22.67 -15.45 -56.28
CA MET A 234 23.61 -14.87 -55.32
C MET A 234 24.69 -15.90 -54.99
N PRO A 235 25.89 -15.79 -55.57
CA PRO A 235 27.11 -16.19 -54.90
C PRO A 235 28.00 -14.95 -54.80
N ASP A 236 28.12 -14.43 -53.59
CA ASP A 236 28.97 -13.30 -53.22
C ASP A 236 28.66 -11.92 -53.84
N ARG A 237 28.99 -10.90 -53.05
CA ARG A 237 28.70 -9.50 -53.30
C ARG A 237 29.44 -8.98 -54.54
N GLU A 238 28.90 -9.14 -55.74
CA GLU A 238 29.19 -8.21 -56.84
C GLU A 238 27.91 -7.87 -57.61
N LYS A 239 27.65 -6.56 -57.71
CA LYS A 239 26.51 -5.98 -58.40
C LYS A 239 26.59 -6.31 -59.89
N PHE A 240 25.49 -6.80 -60.47
CA PHE A 240 25.28 -6.72 -61.91
C PHE A 240 23.92 -6.07 -62.18
N GLU A 241 23.98 -4.89 -62.80
CA GLU A 241 22.86 -4.29 -63.53
C GLU A 241 22.61 -5.11 -64.80
N VAL A 242 21.35 -5.19 -65.22
CA VAL A 242 20.98 -5.79 -66.50
C VAL A 242 19.96 -4.87 -67.17
N GLU A 243 20.24 -4.50 -68.43
CA GLU A 243 19.39 -3.78 -69.38
C GLU A 243 18.05 -4.49 -69.67
#